data_AF-A0A401S980-F1
#
_entry.id   AF-A0A401S980-F1
#
_cell.length_a   1.000
_cell.length_b   1.000
_cell.length_c   1.000
_cell.angle_alpha   90.00
_cell.angle_beta   90.00
_cell.angle_gamma   90.00
#
_symmetry.space_group_name_H-M   'P 1'
#
loop_
_entity.id
_entity.type
_entity.pdbx_description
1 polymer ?
#
loop_
_entity_poly.entity_id
_entity_poly.type
_entity_poly.pdbx_seq_one_letter_code
_entity_poly.pdbx_strand_id
1 'polypeptide(L)'
;QHGEGMFNRAKLLNIGYIEVLKDEEYDCFVFSDVDLIPMDDRNLYHCYDQPRHFAIAMDKFGFRLPYSGYFGGVSGLSKEQFLKINGFPNEYWGWGGEDDDIYNRITLKGMKVSRPDSKIGKYRMIKHERDKHNEPNPQRFTKIQNTKVTMKQDGINSLKYKLVNVAKYPMYTNITVDIGTPPPRPSRG
;
A
#
# COMPACT_ATOMS: atom_id res chain seq x y z
N GLN A 1 -10.43 -8.39 3.33
CA GLN A 1 -10.64 -8.30 4.80
C GLN A 1 -11.93 -9.01 5.14
N HIS A 2 -11.96 -9.74 6.25
CA HIS A 2 -13.16 -10.35 6.80
C HIS A 2 -13.95 -9.32 7.62
N GLY A 3 -15.29 -9.35 7.53
CA GLY A 3 -16.18 -8.46 8.25
C GLY A 3 -16.31 -7.05 7.67
N GLU A 4 -17.10 -6.20 8.33
CA GLU A 4 -17.48 -4.84 7.90
C GLU A 4 -16.74 -3.74 8.69
N GLY A 5 -15.66 -4.12 9.39
CA GLY A 5 -14.82 -3.16 10.12
C GLY A 5 -14.13 -2.15 9.20
N MET A 6 -13.60 -1.08 9.80
CA MET A 6 -12.85 -0.05 9.09
C MET A 6 -11.73 -0.66 8.24
N PHE A 7 -11.63 -0.23 6.98
CA PHE A 7 -10.64 -0.77 6.04
C PHE A 7 -9.22 -0.34 6.43
N ASN A 8 -8.25 -1.22 6.20
CA ASN A 8 -6.82 -0.92 6.42
C ASN A 8 -5.99 -1.46 5.26
N ARG A 9 -5.74 -0.59 4.28
CA ARG A 9 -5.06 -0.92 3.04
C ARG A 9 -3.63 -1.42 3.28
N ALA A 10 -2.80 -0.60 3.92
CA ALA A 10 -1.39 -0.92 4.15
C ALA A 10 -1.17 -2.23 4.93
N LYS A 11 -2.02 -2.50 5.93
CA LYS A 11 -1.97 -3.77 6.68
C LYS A 11 -2.30 -4.99 5.80
N LEU A 12 -3.29 -4.88 4.91
CA LEU A 12 -3.62 -5.97 3.97
C LEU A 12 -2.49 -6.23 2.97
N LEU A 13 -1.79 -5.18 2.53
CA LEU A 13 -0.63 -5.31 1.64
C LEU A 13 0.54 -6.04 2.34
N ASN A 14 0.80 -5.75 3.62
CA ASN A 14 1.76 -6.52 4.43
C ASN A 14 1.37 -8.01 4.54
N ILE A 15 0.09 -8.31 4.69
CA ILE A 15 -0.41 -9.69 4.75
C ILE A 15 -0.19 -10.39 3.42
N GLY A 16 -0.49 -9.73 2.30
CA GLY A 16 -0.22 -10.26 0.96
C GLY A 16 1.25 -10.64 0.77
N TYR A 17 2.16 -9.77 1.21
CA TYR A 17 3.61 -10.06 1.20
C TYR A 17 3.97 -11.31 2.01
N ILE A 18 3.44 -11.47 3.22
CA ILE A 18 3.75 -12.62 4.08
C ILE A 18 3.13 -13.92 3.57
N GLU A 19 1.88 -13.88 3.10
CA GLU A 19 1.17 -15.08 2.67
C GLU A 19 1.70 -15.63 1.35
N VAL A 20 2.01 -14.76 0.38
CA VAL A 20 2.52 -15.23 -0.91
C VAL A 20 3.87 -15.95 -0.78
N LEU A 21 4.68 -15.54 0.20
CA LEU A 21 5.97 -16.15 0.53
C LEU A 21 5.86 -17.53 1.22
N LYS A 22 4.65 -17.96 1.61
CA LYS A 22 4.42 -19.33 2.10
C LYS A 22 4.21 -20.32 0.95
N ASP A 23 3.76 -19.82 -0.20
CA ASP A 23 3.50 -20.62 -1.39
C ASP A 23 4.76 -20.76 -2.24
N GLU A 24 5.45 -19.66 -2.54
CA GLU A 24 6.68 -19.67 -3.36
C GLU A 24 7.68 -18.56 -2.99
N GLU A 25 8.91 -18.69 -3.49
CA GLU A 25 9.95 -17.68 -3.34
C GLU A 25 9.76 -16.55 -4.36
N TYR A 26 9.12 -15.46 -3.93
CA TYR A 26 9.01 -14.21 -4.69
C TYR A 26 10.05 -13.18 -4.23
N ASP A 27 10.72 -12.56 -5.20
CA ASP A 27 11.69 -11.49 -4.96
C ASP A 27 11.19 -10.09 -5.33
N CYS A 28 10.00 -10.02 -5.94
CA CYS A 28 9.36 -8.77 -6.34
C CYS A 28 7.88 -8.76 -5.97
N PHE A 29 7.43 -7.63 -5.42
CA PHE A 29 6.06 -7.44 -4.96
C PHE A 29 5.49 -6.18 -5.59
N VAL A 30 4.38 -6.33 -6.32
CA VAL A 30 3.60 -5.21 -6.84
C VAL A 30 2.32 -5.07 -6.04
N PHE A 31 2.12 -3.89 -5.48
CA PHE A 31 0.96 -3.51 -4.68
C PHE A 31 0.06 -2.62 -5.55
N SER A 32 -1.14 -3.08 -5.88
CA SER A 32 -2.03 -2.41 -6.82
C SER A 32 -3.41 -2.21 -6.22
N ASP A 33 -3.93 -0.98 -6.33
CA ASP A 33 -5.36 -0.76 -6.16
C ASP A 33 -6.12 -1.48 -7.29
N VAL A 34 -7.25 -2.09 -6.94
CA VAL A 34 -8.06 -2.93 -7.85
C VAL A 34 -8.77 -2.12 -8.93
N ASP A 35 -8.95 -0.82 -8.69
CA ASP A 35 -9.63 0.12 -9.56
C ASP A 35 -8.67 0.86 -10.50
N LEU A 36 -7.37 0.58 -10.48
CA LEU A 36 -6.38 1.25 -11.34
C LEU A 36 -5.87 0.35 -12.45
N ILE A 37 -6.17 0.73 -13.69
CA ILE A 37 -5.77 -0.02 -14.89
C ILE A 37 -4.70 0.77 -15.68
N PRO A 38 -3.52 0.17 -15.99
CA PRO A 38 -2.52 0.83 -16.80
C PRO A 38 -3.03 1.04 -18.23
N MET A 39 -2.71 2.18 -18.81
CA MET A 39 -3.14 2.54 -20.17
C MET A 39 -2.08 2.24 -21.25
N ASP A 40 -0.92 1.74 -20.85
CA ASP A 40 0.23 1.49 -21.72
C ASP A 40 0.98 0.25 -21.22
N ASP A 41 1.15 -0.75 -22.08
CA ASP A 41 1.78 -2.04 -21.74
C ASP A 41 3.30 -1.94 -21.60
N ARG A 42 3.92 -0.84 -22.04
CA ARG A 42 5.33 -0.54 -21.77
C ARG A 42 5.58 -0.18 -20.30
N ASN A 43 4.54 0.04 -19.51
CA ASN A 43 4.64 0.17 -18.07
C ASN A 43 4.77 -1.20 -17.41
N LEU A 44 5.93 -1.83 -17.54
CA LEU A 44 6.16 -3.23 -17.13
C LEU A 44 6.07 -3.40 -15.60
N TYR A 45 5.22 -4.33 -15.15
CA TYR A 45 4.99 -4.64 -13.73
C TYR A 45 6.09 -5.55 -13.16
N HIS A 46 7.22 -4.95 -12.79
CA HIS A 46 8.30 -5.63 -12.08
C HIS A 46 9.08 -4.66 -11.19
N CYS A 47 10.01 -5.18 -10.41
CA CYS A 47 10.83 -4.41 -9.49
C CYS A 47 12.12 -3.94 -10.17
N TYR A 48 12.66 -2.84 -9.66
CA TYR A 48 13.86 -2.17 -10.15
C TYR A 48 14.82 -1.92 -8.99
N ASP A 49 16.02 -1.39 -9.25
CA ASP A 49 17.03 -1.06 -8.23
C ASP A 49 16.53 -0.11 -7.13
N GLN A 50 15.48 0.65 -7.43
CA GLN A 50 14.82 1.59 -6.54
C GLN A 50 13.32 1.30 -6.46
N PRO A 51 12.66 1.52 -5.31
CA PRO A 51 11.20 1.37 -5.18
C PRO A 51 10.46 2.07 -6.32
N ARG A 52 9.57 1.34 -6.98
CA ARG A 52 8.90 1.77 -8.21
C ARG A 52 7.52 2.32 -7.89
N HIS A 53 7.21 3.49 -8.43
CA HIS A 53 5.85 4.03 -8.47
C HIS A 53 5.36 4.00 -9.92
N PHE A 54 4.33 3.20 -10.20
CA PHE A 54 3.81 2.99 -11.55
C PHE A 54 2.71 4.00 -11.90
N ALA A 55 1.78 4.27 -10.98
CA ALA A 55 0.59 5.10 -11.21
C ALA A 55 0.84 6.62 -11.14
N ILE A 56 1.77 7.13 -11.94
CA ILE A 56 2.25 8.51 -11.83
C ILE A 56 1.36 9.55 -12.54
N ALA A 57 0.47 9.11 -13.44
CA ALA A 57 -0.43 9.96 -14.20
C ALA A 57 -1.85 9.34 -14.27
N MET A 58 -2.64 9.53 -13.22
CA MET A 58 -4.03 9.05 -13.19
C MET A 58 -5.01 10.06 -13.81
N ASP A 59 -6.01 9.56 -14.52
CA ASP A 59 -7.08 10.36 -15.11
C ASP A 59 -7.83 11.23 -14.08
N LYS A 60 -8.09 10.71 -12.87
CA LYS A 60 -8.73 11.44 -11.77
C LYS A 60 -7.97 12.70 -11.32
N PHE A 61 -6.67 12.76 -11.60
CA PHE A 61 -5.79 13.90 -11.30
C PHE A 61 -5.38 14.65 -12.58
N GLY A 62 -6.12 14.48 -13.67
CA GLY A 62 -5.82 15.13 -14.95
C GLY A 62 -4.52 14.66 -15.58
N PHE A 63 -4.14 13.39 -15.37
CA PHE A 63 -2.89 12.79 -15.84
C PHE A 63 -1.63 13.51 -15.33
N ARG A 64 -1.69 14.06 -14.11
CA ARG A 64 -0.55 14.71 -13.45
C ARG A 64 -0.28 14.05 -12.10
N LEU A 65 0.99 14.03 -11.71
CA LEU A 65 1.39 13.61 -10.38
C LEU A 65 0.89 14.64 -9.35
N PRO A 66 0.12 14.26 -8.31
CA PRO A 66 -0.44 15.21 -7.36
C PRO A 66 0.61 16.05 -6.62
N TYR A 67 1.70 15.41 -6.19
CA TYR A 67 2.85 16.04 -5.55
C TYR A 67 4.06 15.09 -5.59
N SER A 68 5.27 15.60 -5.36
CA SER A 68 6.52 14.84 -5.52
C SER A 68 6.63 13.61 -4.60
N GLY A 69 6.08 13.70 -3.39
CA GLY A 69 6.02 12.61 -2.41
C GLY A 69 4.92 11.57 -2.65
N TYR A 70 4.09 11.73 -3.69
CA TYR A 70 2.98 10.82 -3.92
C TYR A 70 3.48 9.42 -4.37
N PHE A 71 3.04 8.39 -3.65
CA PHE A 71 3.41 6.97 -3.84
C PHE A 71 2.20 6.02 -3.80
N GLY A 72 0.99 6.55 -3.93
CA GLY A 72 -0.25 5.78 -3.91
C GLY A 72 -0.61 5.14 -5.25
N GLY A 73 -1.69 4.35 -5.26
CA GLY A 73 -2.19 3.69 -6.45
C GLY A 73 -1.51 2.35 -6.72
N VAL A 74 -0.42 2.37 -7.48
CA VAL A 74 0.32 1.15 -7.86
C VAL A 74 1.82 1.34 -7.63
N SER A 75 2.41 0.51 -6.79
CA SER A 75 3.83 0.56 -6.43
C SER A 75 4.48 -0.82 -6.43
N GLY A 76 5.81 -0.87 -6.51
CA GLY A 76 6.59 -2.10 -6.57
C GLY A 76 7.85 -2.01 -5.73
N LEU A 77 8.11 -3.05 -4.93
CA LEU A 77 9.31 -3.15 -4.11
C LEU A 77 9.89 -4.56 -4.23
N SER A 78 11.22 -4.66 -4.34
CA SER A 78 11.89 -5.94 -4.16
C SER A 78 11.76 -6.42 -2.71
N LYS A 79 11.99 -7.72 -2.50
CA LYS A 79 12.05 -8.32 -1.14
C LYS A 79 12.97 -7.54 -0.21
N GLU A 80 14.17 -7.21 -0.69
CA GLU A 80 15.15 -6.44 0.06
C GLU A 80 14.64 -5.02 0.39
N GLN A 81 14.09 -4.31 -0.59
CA GLN A 81 13.56 -2.95 -0.40
C GLN A 81 12.42 -2.94 0.62
N PHE A 82 11.50 -3.91 0.53
CA PHE A 82 10.36 -4.03 1.42
C PHE A 82 10.80 -4.34 2.86
N LEU A 83 11.73 -5.28 3.05
CA LEU A 83 12.30 -5.60 4.36
C LEU A 83 13.08 -4.42 4.96
N LYS A 84 13.83 -3.68 4.13
CA LYS A 84 14.64 -2.53 4.57
C LYS A 84 13.82 -1.43 5.23
N ILE A 85 12.55 -1.28 4.83
CA ILE A 85 11.60 -0.31 5.39
C ILE A 85 10.70 -0.89 6.50
N ASN A 86 10.91 -2.16 6.91
CA ASN A 86 10.02 -2.89 7.81
C ASN A 86 8.59 -3.03 7.25
N GLY A 87 8.45 -3.14 5.93
CA GLY A 87 7.17 -3.08 5.21
C GLY A 87 6.37 -1.81 5.50
N PHE A 88 5.05 -1.92 5.36
CA PHE A 88 4.11 -0.81 5.43
C PHE A 88 3.53 -0.62 6.84
N PRO A 89 2.99 0.56 7.19
CA PRO A 89 2.40 0.78 8.51
C PRO A 89 1.09 0.01 8.69
N ASN A 90 0.87 -0.60 9.87
CA ASN A 90 -0.37 -1.32 10.19
C ASN A 90 -1.42 -0.44 10.86
N GLU A 91 -1.08 0.78 11.27
CA GLU A 91 -1.97 1.62 12.09
C GLU A 91 -2.79 2.66 11.30
N TYR A 92 -2.74 2.63 9.97
CA TYR A 92 -3.58 3.48 9.12
C TYR A 92 -4.93 2.83 8.86
N TRP A 93 -5.84 3.04 9.83
CA TRP A 93 -7.25 2.66 9.72
C TRP A 93 -8.05 3.78 9.07
N GLY A 94 -8.80 3.46 8.02
CA GLY A 94 -9.53 4.43 7.21
C GLY A 94 -8.67 5.07 6.12
N TRP A 95 -9.20 6.13 5.51
CA TRP A 95 -8.63 6.68 4.28
C TRP A 95 -7.49 7.66 4.53
N GLY A 96 -6.33 7.37 3.94
CA GLY A 96 -5.29 8.32 3.57
C GLY A 96 -4.11 8.43 4.54
N GLY A 97 -2.95 8.75 3.95
CA GLY A 97 -1.68 9.06 4.60
C GLY A 97 -0.73 7.87 4.74
N GLU A 98 -1.19 6.65 4.51
CA GLU A 98 -0.35 5.46 4.55
C GLU A 98 0.68 5.45 3.40
N ASP A 99 0.28 5.91 2.21
CA ASP A 99 1.19 6.02 1.06
C ASP A 99 2.30 7.06 1.30
N ASP A 100 1.98 8.15 2.01
CA ASP A 100 2.95 9.18 2.39
C ASP A 100 3.91 8.66 3.46
N ASP A 101 3.42 7.85 4.40
CA ASP A 101 4.25 7.14 5.38
C ASP A 101 5.23 6.20 4.66
N ILE A 102 4.74 5.42 3.69
CA ILE A 102 5.58 4.52 2.88
C ILE A 102 6.66 5.31 2.13
N TYR A 103 6.30 6.43 1.51
CA TYR A 103 7.27 7.32 0.86
C TYR A 103 8.33 7.83 1.86
N ASN A 104 7.91 8.24 3.05
CA ASN A 104 8.81 8.67 4.13
C ASN A 104 9.74 7.54 4.57
N ARG A 105 9.25 6.30 4.72
CA ARG A 105 10.09 5.15 5.06
C ARG A 105 11.17 4.88 4.00
N ILE A 106 10.79 4.93 2.73
CA ILE A 106 11.69 4.75 1.58
C ILE A 106 12.83 5.78 1.64
N THR A 107 12.46 7.06 1.76
CA THR A 107 13.43 8.17 1.80
C THR A 107 14.32 8.13 3.05
N LEU A 108 13.76 7.80 4.23
CA LEU A 108 14.50 7.63 5.48
C LEU A 108 15.52 6.48 5.43
N LYS A 109 15.32 5.49 4.55
CA LYS A 109 16.25 4.39 4.29
C LYS A 109 17.21 4.66 3.13
N GLY A 110 17.28 5.91 2.67
CA GLY A 110 18.21 6.37 1.63
C GLY A 110 17.83 5.91 0.22
N MET A 111 16.64 5.36 0.02
CA MET A 111 16.13 4.96 -1.29
C MET A 111 15.39 6.13 -1.94
N LYS A 112 15.34 6.13 -3.27
CA LYS A 112 14.62 7.12 -4.09
C LYS A 112 13.47 6.40 -4.79
N VAL A 113 12.40 7.13 -5.11
CA VAL A 113 11.31 6.56 -5.89
C VAL A 113 11.64 6.63 -7.39
N SER A 114 11.67 5.47 -8.04
CA SER A 114 11.74 5.34 -9.50
C SER A 114 10.36 5.48 -10.12
N ARG A 115 10.27 6.13 -11.28
CA ARG A 115 9.02 6.40 -12.01
C ARG A 115 9.21 6.15 -13.52
N PRO A 116 8.19 5.66 -14.24
CA PRO A 116 8.22 5.64 -15.71
C PRO A 116 8.16 7.04 -16.30
N ASP A 117 8.31 7.16 -17.62
CA ASP A 117 7.91 8.37 -18.34
C ASP A 117 6.41 8.64 -18.15
N SER A 118 6.01 9.90 -18.04
CA SER A 118 4.62 10.28 -17.78
C SER A 118 3.65 9.91 -18.90
N LYS A 119 4.13 9.67 -20.12
CA LYS A 119 3.31 9.16 -21.23
C LYS A 119 3.00 7.67 -21.06
N ILE A 120 3.90 6.92 -20.43
CA ILE A 120 3.80 5.48 -20.19
C ILE A 120 3.08 5.19 -18.87
N GLY A 121 3.37 5.95 -17.82
CA GLY A 121 2.79 5.78 -16.47
C GLY A 121 1.34 6.26 -16.32
N LYS A 122 0.54 6.19 -17.39
CA LYS A 122 -0.86 6.62 -17.39
C LYS A 122 -1.78 5.53 -16.87
N TYR A 123 -2.72 5.92 -16.02
CA TYR A 123 -3.70 5.02 -15.43
C TYR A 123 -5.11 5.59 -15.55
N ARG A 124 -6.07 4.66 -15.70
CA ARG A 124 -7.50 4.95 -15.61
C ARG A 124 -8.06 4.37 -14.33
N MET A 125 -8.79 5.19 -13.58
CA MET A 125 -9.52 4.73 -12.40
C MET A 125 -10.92 4.25 -12.79
N ILE A 126 -11.27 3.03 -12.39
CA ILE A 126 -12.63 2.52 -12.44
C ILE A 126 -13.46 3.34 -11.44
N LYS A 127 -14.51 4.00 -11.93
CA LYS A 127 -15.32 4.89 -11.09
C LYS A 127 -16.12 4.08 -10.07
N HIS A 128 -16.08 4.49 -8.82
CA HIS A 128 -16.90 3.95 -7.74
C HIS A 128 -17.31 5.07 -6.77
N GLU A 129 -18.40 4.85 -6.03
CA GLU A 129 -18.77 5.74 -4.93
C GLU A 129 -17.81 5.56 -3.76
N ARG A 130 -17.69 6.59 -2.92
CA ARG A 130 -16.81 6.52 -1.75
C ARG A 130 -17.38 5.52 -0.73
N ASP A 131 -16.55 4.56 -0.31
CA ASP A 131 -16.95 3.56 0.67
C ASP A 131 -17.35 4.19 2.00
N LYS A 132 -18.55 3.85 2.49
CA LYS A 132 -19.12 4.39 3.74
C LYS A 132 -18.28 4.08 4.98
N HIS A 133 -17.48 3.02 4.95
CA HIS A 133 -16.64 2.55 6.07
C HIS A 133 -15.14 2.89 5.91
N ASN A 134 -14.83 3.85 5.02
CA ASN A 134 -13.48 4.32 4.74
C ASN A 134 -13.36 5.83 4.95
N GLU A 135 -13.80 6.29 6.12
CA GLU A 135 -13.73 7.70 6.51
C GLU A 135 -12.26 8.16 6.57
N PRO A 136 -12.00 9.45 6.31
CA PRO A 136 -10.66 10.01 6.44
C PRO A 136 -10.03 9.69 7.80
N ASN A 137 -8.81 9.16 7.81
CA ASN A 137 -8.07 8.94 9.04
C ASN A 137 -7.75 10.29 9.70
N PRO A 138 -8.32 10.60 10.89
CA PRO A 138 -8.13 11.90 11.52
C PRO A 138 -6.70 12.12 12.02
N GLN A 139 -5.92 11.05 12.19
CA GLN A 139 -4.54 11.09 12.70
C GLN A 139 -3.49 11.06 11.58
N ARG A 140 -3.90 11.06 10.30
CA ARG A 140 -2.98 10.84 9.16
C ARG A 140 -1.77 11.77 9.18
N PHE A 141 -1.96 13.06 9.43
CA PHE A 141 -0.87 14.03 9.42
C PHE A 141 0.10 13.81 10.58
N THR A 142 -0.44 13.55 11.78
CA THR A 142 0.38 13.22 12.96
C THR A 142 1.15 11.92 12.76
N LYS A 143 0.55 10.90 12.12
CA LYS A 143 1.24 9.64 11.83
C LYS A 143 2.38 9.83 10.82
N ILE A 144 2.15 10.58 9.73
CA ILE A 144 3.17 10.92 8.72
C ILE A 144 4.37 11.66 9.35
N GLN A 145 4.11 12.62 10.24
CA GLN A 145 5.18 13.35 10.94
C GLN A 145 6.02 12.44 11.83
N ASN A 146 5.42 11.36 12.35
CA ASN A 146 6.05 10.43 13.28
C ASN A 146 6.66 9.19 12.61
N THR A 147 6.62 9.08 11.27
CA THR A 147 7.11 7.90 10.53
C THR A 147 8.53 7.48 10.97
N LYS A 148 9.45 8.43 11.18
CA LYS A 148 10.84 8.13 11.59
C LYS A 148 10.92 7.36 12.92
N VAL A 149 9.98 7.59 13.82
CA VAL A 149 9.88 6.93 15.12
C VAL A 149 9.11 5.62 14.96
N THR A 150 7.92 5.68 14.36
CA THR A 150 6.99 4.55 14.31
C THR A 150 7.44 3.43 13.38
N MET A 151 8.16 3.71 12.29
CA MET A 151 8.53 2.68 11.31
C MET A 151 9.36 1.51 11.87
N LYS A 152 10.02 1.70 13.02
CA LYS A 152 10.79 0.65 13.70
C LYS A 152 9.90 -0.33 14.46
N GLN A 153 8.70 0.08 14.85
CA GLN A 153 7.78 -0.65 15.73
C GLN A 153 6.49 -1.05 15.01
N ASP A 154 6.05 -0.25 14.03
CA ASP A 154 4.87 -0.48 13.21
C ASP A 154 5.28 -0.91 11.79
N GLY A 155 5.05 -2.18 11.47
CA GLY A 155 5.46 -2.77 10.20
C GLY A 155 5.22 -4.28 10.15
N ILE A 156 5.94 -5.00 9.29
CA ILE A 156 5.85 -6.47 9.23
C ILE A 156 6.15 -7.10 10.60
N ASN A 157 7.10 -6.53 11.34
CA ASN A 157 7.51 -7.02 12.66
C ASN A 157 6.42 -6.98 13.74
N SER A 158 5.37 -6.17 13.55
CA SER A 158 4.22 -6.07 14.46
C SER A 158 2.90 -6.49 13.80
N LEU A 159 2.98 -7.12 12.62
CA LEU A 159 1.83 -7.54 11.86
C LEU A 159 1.03 -8.62 12.63
N LYS A 160 -0.23 -8.33 12.94
CA LYS A 160 -1.16 -9.25 13.59
C LYS A 160 -2.42 -9.40 12.75
N TYR A 161 -2.75 -10.64 12.40
CA TYR A 161 -3.95 -11.03 11.67
C TYR A 161 -4.24 -12.51 11.92
N LYS A 162 -5.45 -12.94 11.56
CA LYS A 162 -5.86 -14.35 11.52
C LYS A 162 -6.26 -14.70 10.10
N LEU A 163 -5.69 -15.78 9.58
CA LEU A 163 -6.12 -16.36 8.31
C LEU A 163 -7.53 -16.97 8.49
N VAL A 164 -8.47 -16.55 7.65
CA VAL A 164 -9.86 -17.03 7.68
C VAL A 164 -10.09 -18.05 6.57
N ASN A 165 -9.68 -17.73 5.34
CA ASN A 165 -9.85 -18.62 4.19
C ASN A 165 -8.79 -18.34 3.10
N VAL A 166 -8.42 -19.38 2.35
CA VAL A 166 -7.64 -19.30 1.11
C VAL A 166 -8.41 -20.01 0.02
N ALA A 167 -8.83 -19.28 -1.01
CA ALA A 167 -9.55 -19.81 -2.15
C ALA A 167 -8.74 -19.58 -3.43
N LYS A 168 -8.32 -20.66 -4.10
CA LYS A 168 -7.60 -20.61 -5.38
C LYS A 168 -8.61 -20.64 -6.53
N TYR A 169 -8.60 -19.59 -7.36
CA TYR A 169 -9.40 -19.49 -8.58
C TYR A 169 -8.50 -19.54 -9.81
N PRO A 170 -9.04 -19.79 -11.02
CA PRO A 170 -8.23 -19.88 -12.23
C PRO A 170 -7.35 -18.66 -12.53
N MET A 171 -7.79 -17.45 -12.12
CA MET A 171 -7.12 -16.19 -12.45
C MET A 171 -6.49 -15.47 -11.25
N TYR A 172 -6.76 -15.92 -10.02
CA TYR A 172 -6.25 -15.29 -8.80
C TYR A 172 -6.43 -16.20 -7.57
N THR A 173 -5.64 -15.95 -6.53
CA THR A 173 -5.87 -16.52 -5.19
C THR A 173 -6.50 -15.45 -4.30
N ASN A 174 -7.62 -15.76 -3.68
CA ASN A 174 -8.24 -14.91 -2.67
C ASN A 174 -7.81 -15.36 -1.27
N ILE A 175 -7.23 -14.43 -0.51
CA ILE A 175 -6.88 -14.66 0.90
C ILE A 175 -7.79 -13.78 1.75
N THR A 176 -8.68 -14.41 2.48
CA THR A 176 -9.55 -13.74 3.45
C THR A 176 -8.90 -13.79 4.82
N VAL A 177 -8.70 -12.60 5.41
CA VAL A 177 -8.06 -12.42 6.72
C VAL A 177 -8.88 -11.53 7.62
N ASP A 178 -8.87 -11.85 8.91
CA ASP A 178 -9.30 -10.97 9.99
C ASP A 178 -8.09 -10.17 10.47
N ILE A 179 -8.19 -8.85 10.41
CA ILE A 179 -7.11 -7.92 10.75
C ILE A 179 -7.34 -7.23 12.10
N GLY A 180 -8.36 -7.63 12.86
CA GLY A 180 -8.79 -6.99 14.09
C GLY A 180 -9.47 -5.64 13.84
N THR A 181 -9.53 -4.83 14.88
CA THR A 181 -10.19 -3.52 14.88
C THR A 181 -9.18 -2.39 15.15
N PRO A 182 -9.48 -1.14 14.74
CA PRO A 182 -8.68 0.00 15.15
C PRO A 182 -8.59 0.08 16.68
N PRO A 183 -7.42 0.44 17.25
CA PRO A 183 -7.31 0.65 18.69
C PRO A 183 -8.27 1.76 19.14
N PRO A 184 -8.77 1.71 20.39
CA PRO A 184 -9.62 2.76 20.93
C PRO A 184 -8.95 4.12 20.76
N ARG A 185 -9.72 5.14 20.36
CA ARG A 185 -9.19 6.51 20.32
C ARG A 185 -8.77 6.89 21.75
N PRO A 186 -7.57 7.46 21.96
CA PRO A 186 -7.25 8.05 23.24
C PRO A 186 -8.36 9.03 23.61
N SER A 187 -8.88 8.95 24.83
CA SER A 187 -9.77 9.95 25.38
C SER A 187 -9.13 11.31 25.19
N ARG A 188 -9.84 12.26 24.56
CA ARG A 188 -9.40 13.65 24.51
C ARG A 188 -9.31 14.13 25.96
N GLY A 189 -8.09 14.22 26.47
CA GLY A 189 -7.78 14.98 27.69
C GLY A 189 -7.89 16.47 27.43
#